data_AF-W4SEQ9-F1
#
_entry.id   AF-W4SEQ9-F1
#
_cell.length_a   1.000
_cell.length_b   1.000
_cell.length_c   1.000
_cell.angle_alpha   90.00
_cell.angle_beta   90.00
_cell.angle_gamma   90.00
#
_symmetry.space_group_name_H-M   'P 1'
#
loop_
_entity.id
_entity.type
_entity.pdbx_description
1 polymer ?
#
loop_
_entity_poly.entity_id
_entity_poly.type
_entity_poly.pdbx_seq_one_letter_code
_entity_poly.pdbx_strand_id
1 'polypeptide(L)'
;MAKAPRLRPEQTVIVEVRERLARLREILPTLSRPAATKTMAELLALTGEIEEARSNLDPIKEPGASFDPANPDTAGRLVALALVAQDRVPLARIARTYGSGVYAIYYHGDHPAYAAVSGTETPIYVARPTPRARTRAHRANRGRSFTAVWSITAG
;
A
#
# COMPACT_ATOMS: atom_id res chain seq x y z
N MET A 1 -9.71 28.11 47.91
CA MET A 1 -8.87 28.19 46.70
C MET A 1 -8.33 26.80 46.42
N ALA A 2 -8.83 26.11 45.39
CA ALA A 2 -8.41 24.74 45.08
C ALA A 2 -7.01 24.75 44.44
N LYS A 3 -6.07 23.98 45.01
CA LYS A 3 -4.69 23.87 44.54
C LYS A 3 -4.70 23.10 43.22
N ALA A 4 -4.23 23.72 42.14
CA ALA A 4 -4.14 23.05 40.83
C ALA A 4 -3.34 21.72 40.97
N PRO A 5 -3.81 20.62 40.36
CA PRO A 5 -3.15 19.32 40.48
C PRO A 5 -1.74 19.39 39.88
N ARG A 6 -0.75 18.94 40.66
CA ARG A 6 0.64 18.84 40.17
C ARG A 6 0.70 17.73 39.13
N LEU A 7 1.08 18.08 37.90
CA LEU A 7 1.33 17.12 36.84
C LEU A 7 2.52 16.22 37.20
N ARG A 8 2.39 14.94 36.88
CA ARG A 8 3.52 14.00 36.98
C ARG A 8 4.55 14.32 35.89
N PRO A 9 5.83 13.97 36.06
CA PRO A 9 6.90 14.31 35.13
C PRO A 9 6.58 13.93 33.67
N GLU A 10 6.03 12.73 33.44
CA GLU A 10 5.63 12.25 32.12
C GLU A 10 4.48 13.07 31.51
N GLN A 11 3.56 13.55 32.35
CA GLN A 11 2.44 14.38 31.90
C GLN A 11 2.91 15.77 31.47
N THR A 12 3.89 16.32 32.18
CA THR A 12 4.54 17.59 31.81
C THR A 12 5.19 17.49 30.44
N VAL A 13 5.97 16.43 30.18
CA VAL A 13 6.63 16.21 28.88
C VAL A 13 5.60 16.05 27.74
N ILE A 14 4.52 15.30 27.97
CA ILE A 14 3.45 15.14 26.97
C ILE A 14 2.79 16.48 26.62
N VAL A 15 2.57 17.35 27.61
CA VAL A 15 2.02 18.69 27.36
C VAL A 15 3.00 19.52 26.52
N GLU A 16 4.28 19.48 26.84
CA GLU A 16 5.33 20.21 26.11
C GLU A 16 5.43 19.76 24.64
N VAL A 17 5.33 18.45 24.37
CA VAL A 17 5.28 17.91 23.01
C VAL A 17 4.05 18.41 22.25
N ARG A 18 2.87 18.43 22.89
CA ARG A 18 1.63 18.95 22.29
C ARG A 18 1.73 20.42 21.94
N GLU A 19 2.32 21.23 22.82
CA GLU A 19 2.54 22.66 22.57
C GLU A 19 3.49 22.89 21.40
N ARG A 20 4.58 22.12 21.31
CA ARG A 20 5.52 22.20 20.18
C ARG A 20 4.86 21.80 18.87
N LEU A 21 4.04 20.74 18.86
CA LEU A 21 3.28 20.34 17.68
C LEU A 21 2.27 21.40 17.25
N ALA A 22 1.63 22.09 18.21
CA ALA A 22 0.74 23.21 17.91
C ALA A 22 1.51 24.36 17.23
N ARG A 23 2.67 24.75 17.76
CA ARG A 23 3.54 25.77 17.13
C ARG A 23 4.01 25.36 15.74
N LEU A 24 4.38 24.09 15.55
CA LEU A 24 4.80 23.60 14.24
C LEU A 24 3.67 23.74 13.22
N ARG A 25 2.43 23.40 13.58
CA ARG A 25 1.26 23.53 12.70
C ARG A 25 1.01 24.96 12.22
N GLU A 26 1.35 25.96 13.02
CA GLU A 26 1.25 27.37 12.62
C GLU A 26 2.29 27.76 11.56
N ILE A 27 3.45 27.09 11.56
CA ILE A 27 4.57 27.36 10.63
C ILE A 27 4.43 26.58 9.32
N LEU A 28 3.82 25.39 9.33
CA LEU A 28 3.68 24.53 8.14
C LEU A 28 3.16 25.25 6.89
N PRO A 29 2.14 26.14 6.96
CA PRO A 29 1.60 26.83 5.78
C PRO A 29 2.59 27.83 5.15
N THR A 30 3.59 28.31 5.90
CA THR A 30 4.55 29.31 5.44
C THR A 30 5.80 28.69 4.81
N LEU A 31 5.91 27.36 4.79
CA LEU A 31 7.10 26.67 4.30
C LEU A 31 7.21 26.71 2.77
N SER A 32 8.44 26.89 2.29
CA SER A 32 8.77 26.68 0.87
C SER A 32 8.72 25.18 0.52
N ARG A 33 8.58 24.83 -0.76
CA ARG A 33 8.52 23.41 -1.21
C ARG A 33 9.71 22.56 -0.72
N PRO A 34 10.98 23.02 -0.80
CA PRO A 34 12.10 22.25 -0.27
C PRO A 34 12.03 22.06 1.25
N ALA A 35 11.65 23.12 1.98
CA ALA A 35 11.50 23.07 3.43
C ALA A 35 10.37 22.11 3.85
N ALA A 36 9.23 22.13 3.17
CA ALA A 36 8.12 21.21 3.42
C ALA A 36 8.51 19.75 3.21
N THR A 37 9.30 19.46 2.16
CA THR A 37 9.80 18.10 1.89
C THR A 37 10.74 17.63 3.01
N LYS A 38 11.67 18.49 3.44
CA LYS A 38 12.56 18.18 4.57
C LYS A 38 11.77 17.98 5.87
N THR A 39 10.85 18.88 6.19
CA THR A 39 10.00 18.79 7.38
C THR A 39 9.16 17.52 7.38
N MET A 40 8.64 17.09 6.22
CA MET A 40 7.93 15.81 6.10
C MET A 40 8.83 14.62 6.47
N ALA A 41 10.07 14.60 5.98
CA ALA A 41 11.02 13.54 6.32
C ALA A 41 11.33 13.50 7.83
N GLU A 42 11.55 14.66 8.45
CA GLU A 42 11.80 14.78 9.90
C GLU A 42 10.57 14.35 10.73
N LEU A 43 9.35 14.70 10.29
CA LEU A 43 8.11 14.27 10.95
C LEU A 43 7.89 12.76 10.88
N LEU A 44 8.26 12.13 9.76
CA LEU A 44 8.22 10.68 9.63
C LEU A 44 9.22 10.02 10.59
N ALA A 45 10.44 10.55 10.68
CA ALA A 45 11.45 10.06 11.64
C ALA A 45 10.95 10.19 13.09
N LEU A 46 10.40 11.35 13.46
CA LEU A 46 9.83 11.59 14.79
C LEU A 46 8.66 10.65 15.11
N THR A 47 7.83 10.33 14.12
CA THR A 47 6.74 9.35 14.29
C THR A 47 7.32 7.97 14.64
N GLY A 48 8.43 7.58 14.01
CA GLY A 48 9.16 6.36 14.36
C GLY A 48 9.67 6.36 15.80
N GLU A 49 10.28 7.46 16.25
CA GLU A 49 10.76 7.59 17.63
C GLU A 49 9.62 7.51 18.67
N ILE A 50 8.47 8.12 18.36
CA ILE A 50 7.28 8.06 19.23
C ILE A 50 6.74 6.62 19.30
N GLU A 51 6.69 5.91 18.17
CA GLU A 51 6.27 4.51 18.14
C GLU A 51 7.23 3.59 18.89
N GLU A 52 8.54 3.83 18.80
CA GLU A 52 9.54 3.10 19.57
C GLU A 52 9.37 3.36 21.08
N ALA A 53 9.20 4.62 21.48
CA ALA A 53 8.90 4.98 22.87
C ALA A 53 7.61 4.32 23.37
N ARG A 54 6.55 4.25 22.53
CA ARG A 54 5.31 3.54 22.83
C ARG A 54 5.55 2.04 22.99
N SER A 55 6.31 1.42 22.08
CA SER A 55 6.63 -0.01 22.12
C SER A 55 7.41 -0.39 23.38
N ASN A 56 8.28 0.50 23.88
CA ASN A 56 9.03 0.28 25.11
C ASN A 56 8.14 0.35 26.38
N LEU A 57 6.98 0.99 26.30
CA LEU A 57 5.99 1.02 27.38
C LEU A 57 5.07 -0.21 27.38
N ASP A 58 5.06 -1.00 26.30
CA ASP A 58 4.26 -2.22 26.24
C ASP A 58 4.98 -3.36 26.99
N PRO A 59 4.41 -3.88 28.10
CA PRO A 59 4.99 -4.99 28.85
C PRO A 59 5.04 -6.29 28.03
N ILE A 60 4.25 -6.39 26.96
CA ILE A 60 4.21 -7.54 26.05
C ILE A 60 4.83 -7.10 24.73
N LYS A 61 6.10 -7.44 24.54
CA LYS A 61 6.81 -7.14 23.28
C LYS A 61 6.12 -7.88 22.13
N GLU A 62 5.54 -7.14 21.19
CA GLU A 62 5.09 -7.72 19.92
C GLU A 62 6.27 -8.45 19.25
N PRO A 63 6.05 -9.61 18.62
CA PRO A 63 7.10 -10.29 17.89
C PRO A 63 7.69 -9.34 16.83
N GLY A 64 9.03 -9.28 16.74
CA GLY A 64 9.76 -8.31 15.91
C GLY A 64 9.44 -8.33 14.41
N ALA A 65 8.60 -9.26 13.97
CA ALA A 65 7.90 -9.21 12.70
C ALA A 65 6.39 -9.41 12.97
N SER A 66 5.64 -8.31 13.03
CA SER A 66 4.19 -8.33 13.04
C SER A 66 3.68 -8.31 11.60
N PHE A 67 2.89 -9.32 11.23
CA PHE A 67 2.20 -9.38 9.95
C PHE A 67 0.77 -8.90 10.16
N ASP A 68 0.49 -7.67 9.75
CA ASP A 68 -0.86 -7.12 9.76
C ASP A 68 -1.50 -7.25 8.37
N PRO A 69 -2.40 -8.21 8.14
CA PRO A 69 -3.11 -8.35 6.87
C PRO A 69 -4.14 -7.24 6.62
N ALA A 70 -4.51 -6.46 7.63
CA ALA A 70 -5.41 -5.31 7.48
C ALA A 70 -4.66 -4.03 7.04
N ASN A 71 -3.33 -4.01 7.16
CA ASN A 71 -2.51 -2.93 6.62
C ASN A 71 -2.60 -2.93 5.07
N PRO A 72 -3.01 -1.80 4.44
CA PRO A 72 -3.17 -1.71 3.00
C PRO A 72 -1.92 -2.05 2.18
N ASP A 73 -0.72 -1.71 2.68
CA ASP A 73 0.54 -1.98 1.98
C ASP A 73 0.88 -3.47 2.05
N THR A 74 0.70 -4.10 3.20
CA THR A 74 0.87 -5.54 3.37
C THR A 74 -0.12 -6.31 2.51
N ALA A 75 -1.40 -5.92 2.55
CA ALA A 75 -2.44 -6.50 1.71
C ALA A 75 -2.12 -6.36 0.21
N GLY A 76 -1.64 -5.18 -0.21
CA GLY A 76 -1.22 -4.92 -1.59
C GLY A 76 -0.08 -5.83 -2.03
N ARG A 77 0.96 -6.01 -1.18
CA ARG A 77 2.08 -6.91 -1.46
C ARG A 77 1.66 -8.37 -1.57
N LEU A 78 0.76 -8.83 -0.70
CA LEU A 78 0.21 -10.19 -0.78
C LEU A 78 -0.56 -10.42 -2.08
N VAL A 79 -1.37 -9.44 -2.50
CA VAL A 79 -2.10 -9.52 -3.78
C VAL A 79 -1.12 -9.56 -4.96
N ALA A 80 -0.05 -8.78 -4.92
CA ALA A 80 0.99 -8.80 -5.96
C ALA A 80 1.73 -10.14 -6.02
N LEU A 81 2.08 -10.71 -4.87
CA LEU A 81 2.70 -12.05 -4.79
C LEU A 81 1.75 -13.14 -5.30
N ALA A 82 0.48 -13.10 -4.88
CA ALA A 82 -0.53 -14.04 -5.34
C ALA A 82 -0.75 -13.97 -6.86
N LEU A 83 -0.66 -12.77 -7.43
CA LEU A 83 -0.70 -12.54 -8.87
C LEU A 83 0.47 -13.22 -9.58
N VAL A 84 1.70 -12.92 -9.19
CA VAL A 84 2.90 -13.51 -9.80
C VAL A 84 2.91 -15.04 -9.70
N ALA A 85 2.34 -15.59 -8.63
CA ALA A 85 2.26 -17.03 -8.42
C ALA A 85 1.18 -17.75 -9.27
N GLN A 86 0.32 -17.04 -9.99
CA GLN A 86 -0.67 -17.68 -10.87
C GLN A 86 0.00 -18.26 -12.12
N ASP A 87 -0.46 -19.44 -12.55
CA ASP A 87 -0.07 -20.00 -13.84
C ASP A 87 -0.47 -19.06 -14.97
N ARG A 88 0.48 -18.81 -15.89
CA ARG A 88 0.26 -17.97 -17.06
C ARG A 88 -0.62 -18.73 -18.06
N VAL A 89 -1.72 -18.11 -18.46
CA VAL A 89 -2.61 -18.69 -19.48
C VAL A 89 -2.36 -18.00 -20.84
N PRO A 90 -2.18 -18.77 -21.94
CA PRO A 90 -2.04 -18.18 -23.27
C PRO A 90 -3.22 -17.28 -23.63
N LEU A 91 -2.95 -16.06 -24.12
CA LEU A 91 -3.98 -15.07 -24.44
C LEU A 91 -5.04 -15.62 -25.43
N ALA A 92 -4.63 -16.48 -26.35
CA ALA A 92 -5.52 -17.11 -27.33
C ALA A 92 -6.54 -18.09 -26.71
N ARG A 93 -6.32 -18.55 -25.48
CA ARG A 93 -7.17 -19.55 -24.78
C ARG A 93 -8.13 -18.94 -23.77
N ILE A 94 -8.21 -17.61 -23.69
CA ILE A 94 -9.03 -16.92 -22.70
C ILE A 94 -10.50 -16.97 -23.11
N ALA A 95 -11.30 -17.72 -22.36
CA ALA A 95 -12.76 -17.67 -22.48
C ALA A 95 -13.32 -16.36 -21.91
N ARG A 96 -14.48 -15.91 -22.41
CA ARG A 96 -15.18 -14.77 -21.81
C ARG A 96 -15.66 -15.14 -20.42
N THR A 97 -15.07 -14.52 -19.39
CA THR A 97 -15.45 -14.73 -17.98
C THR A 97 -16.20 -13.54 -17.42
N TYR A 98 -17.18 -13.81 -16.55
CA TYR A 98 -17.77 -12.78 -15.69
C TYR A 98 -16.83 -12.50 -14.51
N GLY A 99 -16.45 -11.25 -14.32
CA GLY A 99 -15.61 -10.83 -13.19
C GLY A 99 -14.97 -9.46 -13.44
N SER A 100 -14.55 -8.82 -12.35
CA SER A 100 -13.68 -7.64 -12.38
C SER A 100 -12.43 -7.96 -11.58
N GLY A 101 -11.26 -7.57 -12.09
CA GLY A 101 -9.99 -7.87 -11.45
C GLY A 101 -8.84 -7.10 -12.08
N VAL A 102 -7.62 -7.44 -11.68
CA VAL A 102 -6.39 -6.96 -12.31
C VAL A 102 -5.85 -8.06 -13.21
N TYR A 103 -5.28 -7.68 -14.34
CA TYR A 103 -4.53 -8.59 -15.17
C TYR A 103 -3.24 -7.96 -15.68
N ALA A 104 -2.28 -8.84 -15.98
CA ALA A 104 -1.00 -8.48 -16.56
C ALA A 104 -0.76 -9.33 -17.81
N ILE A 105 -0.14 -8.72 -18.82
CA ILE A 105 0.22 -9.35 -20.09
C ILE A 105 1.75 -9.47 -20.15
N TYR A 106 2.23 -10.68 -20.40
CA TYR A 106 3.64 -10.99 -20.53
C TYR A 106 3.96 -11.37 -21.97
N TYR A 107 5.14 -10.96 -22.43
CA TYR A 107 5.63 -11.25 -23.77
C TYR A 107 6.62 -12.41 -23.75
N HIS A 108 6.47 -13.36 -24.68
CA HIS A 108 7.33 -14.54 -24.84
C HIS A 108 7.69 -14.80 -26.32
N GLY A 109 7.70 -13.76 -27.16
CA GLY A 109 8.07 -13.89 -28.58
C GLY A 109 9.47 -13.37 -28.88
N ASP A 110 9.84 -13.44 -30.15
CA ASP A 110 11.21 -13.12 -30.61
C ASP A 110 11.34 -11.75 -31.29
N HIS A 111 10.34 -10.88 -31.15
CA HIS A 111 10.36 -9.57 -31.80
C HIS A 111 11.49 -8.69 -31.20
N PRO A 112 12.42 -8.14 -32.02
CA PRO A 112 13.60 -7.44 -31.52
C PRO A 112 13.31 -6.29 -30.55
N ALA A 113 12.23 -5.54 -30.77
CA ALA A 113 11.84 -4.42 -29.91
C ALA A 113 11.47 -4.84 -28.47
N TYR A 114 11.11 -6.10 -28.25
CA TYR A 114 10.69 -6.63 -26.95
C TYR A 114 11.67 -7.68 -26.40
N ALA A 115 12.83 -7.86 -27.03
CA ALA A 115 13.81 -8.86 -26.64
C ALA A 115 14.22 -8.75 -25.15
N ALA A 116 14.33 -7.52 -24.62
CA ALA A 116 14.72 -7.28 -23.22
C ALA A 116 13.69 -7.73 -22.18
N VAL A 117 12.42 -7.87 -22.57
CA VAL A 117 11.31 -8.23 -21.65
C VAL A 117 10.73 -9.61 -21.95
N SER A 118 11.11 -10.22 -23.08
CA SER A 118 10.68 -11.56 -23.47
C SER A 118 11.15 -12.60 -22.46
N GLY A 119 10.27 -13.49 -22.01
CA GLY A 119 10.64 -14.54 -21.05
C GLY A 119 10.72 -14.09 -19.59
N THR A 120 10.59 -12.79 -19.30
CA THR A 120 10.80 -12.25 -17.95
C THR A 120 9.52 -12.23 -17.09
N GLU A 121 9.68 -11.91 -15.80
CA GLU A 121 8.60 -11.56 -14.87
C GLU A 121 8.13 -10.09 -15.01
N THR A 122 8.59 -9.38 -16.03
CA THR A 122 8.17 -8.00 -16.32
C THR A 122 7.01 -8.01 -17.31
N PRO A 123 5.80 -7.58 -16.92
CA PRO A 123 4.69 -7.48 -17.85
C PRO A 123 4.86 -6.30 -18.80
N ILE A 124 4.43 -6.48 -20.06
CA ILE A 124 4.36 -5.40 -21.06
C ILE A 124 3.11 -4.52 -20.90
N TYR A 125 2.12 -4.99 -20.14
CA TYR A 125 0.88 -4.27 -19.89
C TYR A 125 0.21 -4.74 -18.60
N VAL A 126 -0.35 -3.80 -17.83
CA VAL A 126 -1.15 -4.08 -16.64
C VAL A 126 -2.43 -3.26 -16.71
N ALA A 127 -3.57 -3.90 -16.47
CA ALA A 127 -4.85 -3.20 -16.47
C ALA A 127 -5.82 -3.72 -15.42
N ARG A 128 -6.76 -2.84 -15.08
CA ARG A 128 -7.90 -3.12 -14.22
C ARG A 128 -9.18 -2.71 -14.94
N PRO A 129 -9.89 -3.64 -15.59
CA PRO A 129 -11.17 -3.34 -16.19
C PRO A 129 -12.18 -2.92 -15.11
N THR A 130 -12.73 -1.73 -15.25
CA THR A 130 -13.86 -1.24 -14.45
C THR A 130 -15.17 -1.57 -15.15
N PRO A 131 -16.15 -2.18 -14.46
CA PRO A 131 -17.44 -2.49 -15.07
C PRO A 131 -18.19 -1.19 -15.43
N ARG A 132 -18.59 -1.04 -16.70
CA ARG A 132 -19.49 0.03 -17.14
C ARG A 132 -20.93 -0.36 -16.80
N ALA A 133 -21.43 0.20 -15.69
CA ALA A 133 -22.82 0.19 -15.21
C ALA A 133 -23.42 -1.11 -14.63
N ARG A 134 -24.28 -0.91 -13.61
CA ARG A 134 -24.96 -1.91 -12.76
C ARG A 134 -26.17 -2.53 -13.46
N THR A 135 -25.99 -3.55 -14.29
CA THR A 135 -27.10 -4.39 -14.75
C THR A 135 -27.46 -5.47 -13.71
N ARG A 136 -28.73 -5.91 -13.70
CA ARG A 136 -29.33 -6.77 -12.66
C ARG A 136 -28.64 -8.14 -12.50
N ALA A 137 -27.98 -8.65 -13.55
CA ALA A 137 -27.14 -9.85 -13.51
C ALA A 137 -25.84 -9.67 -12.68
N HIS A 138 -25.37 -8.42 -12.53
CA HIS A 138 -24.14 -8.08 -11.81
C HIS A 138 -24.25 -8.24 -10.29
N ARG A 139 -25.48 -8.32 -9.74
CA ARG A 139 -25.72 -8.45 -8.29
C ARG A 139 -25.55 -9.88 -7.76
N ALA A 140 -25.74 -10.89 -8.59
CA ALA A 140 -25.74 -12.30 -8.18
C ALA A 140 -24.33 -12.87 -7.94
N ASN A 141 -23.27 -12.23 -8.45
CA ASN A 141 -21.92 -12.80 -8.48
C ASN A 141 -20.84 -11.93 -7.81
N ARG A 142 -21.23 -11.09 -6.83
CA ARG A 142 -20.35 -10.16 -6.09
C ARG A 142 -19.29 -10.83 -5.19
N GLY A 143 -19.12 -12.15 -5.26
CA GLY A 143 -18.22 -12.92 -4.40
C GLY A 143 -16.98 -13.50 -5.07
N ARG A 144 -16.76 -13.29 -6.38
CA ARG A 144 -15.61 -13.86 -7.09
C ARG A 144 -14.84 -12.80 -7.87
N SER A 145 -13.91 -12.13 -7.18
CA SER A 145 -12.86 -11.34 -7.84
C SER A 145 -11.83 -12.32 -8.42
N PHE A 146 -11.82 -12.45 -9.74
CA PHE A 146 -10.78 -13.21 -10.45
C PHE A 146 -9.63 -12.27 -10.78
N THR A 147 -8.44 -12.60 -10.30
CA THR A 147 -7.20 -11.93 -10.64
C THR A 147 -6.43 -12.91 -11.51
N ALA A 148 -6.14 -12.56 -12.76
CA ALA A 148 -5.63 -13.51 -13.75
C ALA A 148 -4.42 -12.94 -14.48
N VAL A 149 -3.42 -13.79 -14.70
CA VAL A 149 -2.14 -13.47 -15.34
C VAL A 149 -2.14 -14.12 -16.73
N TRP A 150 -1.92 -13.32 -17.76
CA TRP A 150 -2.04 -13.78 -19.15
C TRP A 150 -0.71 -13.62 -19.88
N SER A 151 -0.35 -14.58 -20.72
CA SER A 151 0.87 -14.51 -21.53
C SER A 151 0.56 -14.56 -23.02
N ILE A 152 1.24 -13.73 -23.81
CA ILE A 152 1.23 -13.79 -25.26
C ILE A 152 2.47 -14.55 -25.71
N THR A 153 2.26 -15.71 -26.31
CA THR A 153 3.27 -16.39 -27.13
C THR A 153 2.97 -16.01 -28.57
N ALA A 154 3.79 -15.14 -29.15
CA ALA A 154 3.79 -14.92 -30.59
C ALA A 154 4.91 -15.79 -31.16
N GLY A 155 4.53 -16.75 -32.02
CA GLY A 155 5.48 -17.54 -32.80
C GLY A 155 5.98 -16.80 -34.03
#